data_AF-A0A351Y3R0-F1
#
_entry.id   AF-A0A351Y3R0-F1
#
_cell.length_a   1.000
_cell.length_b   1.000
_cell.length_c   1.000
_cell.angle_alpha   90.00
_cell.angle_beta   90.00
_cell.angle_gamma   90.00
#
_symmetry.space_group_name_H-M   'P 1'
#
loop_
_entity.id
_entity.type
_entity.pdbx_description
1 polymer ?
#
loop_
_entity_poly.entity_id
_entity_poly.type
_entity_poly.pdbx_seq_one_letter_code
_entity_poly.pdbx_strand_id
1 'polypeptide(L)' 'MNMQFSNDGSTRSSRMPYMDLRPWTLSAGTGLKTVYAQFDTDGNTLTFELSSDHNILYDTGSVLTGCI' A
#
# COMPACT_ATOMS: atom_id res chain seq x y z
N MET A 1 -4.47 17.31 6.87
CA MET A 1 -4.15 16.37 5.77
C MET A 1 -4.19 14.95 6.31
N ASN A 2 -4.99 14.10 5.68
CA ASN A 2 -5.15 12.68 6.04
C ASN A 2 -4.68 11.80 4.89
N MET A 3 -4.43 10.52 5.19
CA MET A 3 -4.08 9.51 4.21
C MET A 3 -4.76 8.18 4.51
N GLN A 4 -4.94 7.37 3.47
CA GLN A 4 -5.42 5.98 3.57
C GLN A 4 -4.76 5.10 2.52
N PHE A 5 -4.70 3.80 2.81
CA PHE A 5 -3.99 2.82 1.98
C PHE A 5 -4.93 1.69 1.54
N SER A 6 -4.59 1.03 0.45
CA SER A 6 -5.31 -0.13 -0.09
C SER A 6 -4.35 -1.08 -0.81
N ASN A 7 -4.65 -2.38 -0.73
CA ASN A 7 -3.90 -3.43 -1.43
C ASN A 7 -4.58 -3.87 -2.75
N ASP A 8 -5.80 -3.39 -3.02
CA ASP A 8 -6.64 -3.84 -4.14
C ASP A 8 -7.26 -2.67 -4.95
N GLY A 9 -7.03 -1.43 -4.51
CA GLY A 9 -7.55 -0.21 -5.13
C GLY A 9 -9.03 0.08 -4.80
N SER A 10 -9.72 -0.82 -4.10
CA SER A 10 -11.16 -0.76 -3.82
C SER A 10 -11.42 -0.67 -2.32
N THR A 11 -10.88 -1.61 -1.55
CA THR A 11 -10.99 -1.65 -0.09
C THR A 11 -9.90 -0.79 0.52
N ARG A 12 -10.30 0.30 1.18
CA ARG A 12 -9.39 1.27 1.81
C ARG A 12 -9.36 1.10 3.32
N SER A 13 -8.20 1.33 3.92
CA SER A 13 -8.07 1.45 5.37
C SER A 13 -8.87 2.64 5.89
N SER A 14 -9.11 2.69 7.21
CA SER A 14 -9.55 3.94 7.84
C SER A 14 -8.53 5.06 7.56
N ARG A 15 -9.03 6.28 7.37
CA ARG A 15 -8.18 7.46 7.25
C ARG A 15 -7.40 7.69 8.53
N MET A 16 -6.17 8.16 8.37
CA MET A 16 -5.27 8.51 9.46
C MET A 16 -4.49 9.79 9.14
N PRO A 17 -3.94 10.49 10.14
CA PRO A 17 -3.11 11.66 9.92
C PRO A 17 -1.95 11.34 8.98
N TYR A 18 -1.60 12.29 8.11
CA TYR A 18 -0.45 12.15 7.24
C TYR A 18 0.86 11.97 8.04
N MET A 19 1.73 11.09 7.54
CA MET A 19 3.09 10.87 8.05
C MET A 19 4.01 10.52 6.88
N ASP A 20 5.28 10.95 6.94
CA ASP A 20 6.27 10.64 5.89
C ASP A 20 6.57 9.14 5.77
N LEU A 21 6.50 8.42 6.89
CA LEU A 21 6.73 6.98 6.95
C LEU A 21 5.59 6.30 7.71
N ARG A 22 4.99 5.29 7.06
CA ARG A 22 3.96 4.45 7.66
C ARG A 22 4.25 2.98 7.38
N PRO A 23 4.35 2.12 8.42
CA PRO A 23 4.39 0.68 8.19
C PRO A 23 3.05 0.21 7.64
N TRP A 24 3.09 -0.59 6.58
CA TRP A 24 1.91 -1.13 5.91
C TRP A 24 2.07 -2.64 5.66
N THR A 25 1.01 -3.40 5.93
CA THR A 25 1.00 -4.85 5.73
C THR A 25 0.42 -5.18 4.37
N LEU A 26 1.22 -5.85 3.54
CA LEU A 26 0.80 -6.32 2.22
C LEU A 26 -0.13 -7.54 2.33
N SER A 27 -0.90 -7.78 1.26
CA SER A 27 -1.66 -9.02 1.12
C SER A 27 -0.72 -10.25 1.16
N ALA A 28 -1.21 -11.38 1.69
CA ALA A 28 -0.42 -12.61 1.76
C ALA A 28 -0.03 -13.15 0.36
N GLY A 29 0.95 -14.07 0.32
CA GLY A 29 1.43 -14.72 -0.90
C GLY A 29 2.57 -13.98 -1.60
N THR A 30 3.21 -14.66 -2.56
CA THR A 30 4.30 -14.12 -3.38
C THR A 30 3.79 -13.48 -4.67
N GLY A 31 4.65 -12.72 -5.35
CA GLY A 31 4.37 -12.10 -6.64
C GLY A 31 4.32 -10.56 -6.60
N LEU A 32 3.91 -9.97 -7.71
CA LEU A 32 3.76 -8.53 -7.84
C LEU A 32 2.55 -8.06 -7.01
N LYS A 33 2.77 -7.07 -6.14
CA LYS A 33 1.75 -6.46 -5.30
C LYS A 33 1.69 -4.96 -5.57
N THR A 34 0.49 -4.42 -5.63
CA THR A 34 0.27 -2.98 -5.79
C THR A 34 -0.29 -2.42 -4.49
N VAL A 35 0.34 -1.35 -3.99
CA VAL A 35 -0.19 -0.57 -2.86
C VAL A 35 -0.67 0.75 -3.42
N TYR A 36 -1.89 1.11 -3.05
CA TYR A 36 -2.50 2.39 -3.40
C TYR A 36 -2.51 3.28 -2.17
N ALA A 37 -1.99 4.49 -2.30
CA ALA A 37 -2.07 5.55 -1.31
C ALA A 37 -3.00 6.65 -1.83
N GLN A 38 -3.86 7.16 -0.94
CA GLN A 38 -4.69 8.32 -1.21
C GLN A 38 -4.46 9.36 -0.13
N PHE A 39 -4.18 10.59 -0.55
CA PHE A 39 -3.93 11.74 0.30
C PHE A 39 -5.05 12.73 0.15
N ASP A 40 -5.61 13.13 1.28
CA ASP A 40 -6.66 14.12 1.38
C ASP A 40 -6.08 15.36 2.04
N THR A 41 -6.01 16.42 1.24
CA THR A 41 -5.37 17.68 1.63
C THR A 41 -6.35 18.66 2.28
N ASP A 42 -7.66 18.41 2.20
CA ASP A 42 -8.73 19.34 2.59
C ASP A 42 -9.64 18.82 3.73
N GLY A 43 -9.18 17.84 4.49
CA GLY A 43 -9.88 17.42 5.72
C GLY A 43 -11.11 16.54 5.48
N ASN A 44 -11.02 15.64 4.51
CA ASN A 44 -11.95 14.57 4.18
C ASN A 44 -13.24 15.06 3.53
N THR A 45 -13.14 16.16 2.79
CA THR A 45 -14.21 16.75 1.98
C THR A 45 -14.34 16.10 0.60
N LEU A 46 -13.41 15.21 0.22
CA LEU A 46 -13.30 14.55 -1.09
C LEU A 46 -13.07 15.49 -2.28
N THR A 47 -12.87 16.78 -2.03
CA THR A 47 -12.68 17.82 -3.05
C THR A 47 -11.26 17.83 -3.62
N PHE A 48 -10.28 17.42 -2.81
CA PHE A 48 -8.87 17.35 -3.18
C PHE A 48 -8.23 16.06 -2.69
N GLU A 49 -8.33 15.02 -3.52
CA GLU A 49 -7.70 13.73 -3.29
C GLU A 49 -6.59 13.48 -4.31
N LEU A 50 -5.36 13.24 -3.83
CA LEU A 50 -4.24 12.80 -4.64
C LEU A 50 -4.09 11.29 -4.47
N SER A 51 -4.02 10.56 -5.57
CA SER A 51 -3.82 9.11 -5.56
C SER A 51 -2.46 8.75 -6.13
N SER A 52 -1.80 7.77 -5.55
CA SER A 52 -0.54 7.23 -6.03
C SER A 52 -0.48 5.73 -5.81
N ASP A 53 0.11 5.00 -6.73
CA ASP A 53 0.33 3.56 -6.62
C ASP A 53 1.82 3.21 -6.68
N HIS A 54 2.16 2.10 -6.04
CA HIS A 54 3.51 1.56 -6.07
C HIS A 54 3.46 0.04 -6.20
N ASN A 55 4.26 -0.49 -7.13
CA ASN A 55 4.37 -1.91 -7.37
C ASN A 55 5.59 -2.48 -6.62
N ILE A 56 5.35 -3.49 -5.80
CA ILE A 56 6.34 -4.20 -5.01
C ILE A 56 6.36 -5.65 -5.48
N LEU A 57 7.51 -6.11 -5.98
CA LEU A 57 7.71 -7.53 -6.23
C LEU A 57 8.05 -8.20 -4.89
N TYR A 58 7.09 -8.91 -4.31
CA TYR A 58 7.30 -9.65 -3.07
C TYR A 58 7.69 -11.09 -3.39
N ASP A 59 8.98 -11.38 -3.30
CA ASP A 59 9.53 -12.72 -3.46
C ASP A 59 10.04 -13.23 -2.11
N THR A 60 9.40 -14.27 -1.58
CA THR A 60 9.97 -15.05 -0.46
C THR A 60 10.93 -16.03 -1.11
N GLY A 61 12.15 -15.56 -1.38
CA GLY A 61 13.13 -16.22 -2.23
C GLY A 61 13.04 -17.74 -2.17
N SER A 62 12.93 -18.35 -3.35
CA SER A 62 13.03 -19.79 -3.56
C SER A 62 14.00 -20.40 -2.56
N VAL A 63 13.55 -21.34 -1.73
CA VAL A 63 14.48 -22.21 -1.02
C VAL A 63 15.28 -22.94 -2.09
N LEU A 64 16.49 -22.45 -2.40
CA LEU A 64 17.47 -23.18 -3.19
C LEU A 64 17.99 -24.31 -2.30
N THR A 65 17.17 -25.35 -2.12
CA THR A 65 17.66 -26.63 -1.65
C THR A 65 18.28 -27.34 -2.86
N GLY A 66 19.41 -26.81 -3.34
CA GLY A 66 20.29 -27.53 -4.26
C GLY A 66 21.00 -28.61 -3.45
N CYS A 67 20.67 -29.87 -3.71
CA CYS A 67 21.51 -30.99 -3.30
C CYS A 67 22.82 -30.96 -4.09
N ILE A 68 23.92 -31.32 -3.42
CA ILE A 68 25.10 -31.92 -4.07
C ILE A 68 24.97 -33.43 -4.01
#